data_AF-A0A2P4T8E7-F1
#
_entry.id   AF-A0A2P4T8E7-F1
#
_cell.length_a   1.000
_cell.length_b   1.000
_cell.length_c   1.000
_cell.angle_alpha   90.00
_cell.angle_beta   90.00
_cell.angle_gamma   90.00
#
_symmetry.space_group_name_H-M   'P 1'
#
loop_
_entity.id
_entity.type
_entity.pdbx_description
1 polymer ?
#
loop_
_entity_poly.entity_id
_entity_poly.type
_entity_poly.pdbx_seq_one_letter_code
_entity_poly.pdbx_strand_id
1 'polypeptide(L)'
;MYQESEDWTEHIRVLRILTEMFLPHISLGDLEQTFFSKVLPKTLQLYDKLMYELSSEAKGLTGQNAELCSTDSESVYCGHLHLISDLLQAVFKETYSLQKQLMELFDQISVGSASTAEDDITDMVSVIHTVLEICSVISNMDHALHANTWKFIIKQSLKHHSLLQCHLKHSDILSGLCKDTLLSFHSSLQLAEEMKMSDIQDGTDLRLFQKTVKLCRFFANSLVYYTKEYALLDAVLGSSMITSLLAMDSWCFLARYGTAELCAHHCMVVAHLVEFAHKFLPEEVENLAVWQHVSLRALTPDLGKRVVRELCTAALAQCRRWLNSRHAWGELKPVNVAFSVLLVACNFSGDALEAELQTSILGVLGQFWTFLQAKQVSDEPCLQQTLCLLLHLLEFFIQAIDAQLISQVFSLLSSLLRLDPPDHIRLAMLDFLSSVGKVFIPQEVQETVHEDVVPQCLNSEEIKNKVVNFMAK
;
A
#
# COMPACT_ATOMS: atom_id res chain seq x y z
N MET A 1 -32.88 -13.86 -45.65
CA MET A 1 -33.84 -13.31 -44.67
C MET A 1 -33.18 -12.17 -43.89
N TYR A 2 -32.92 -11.04 -44.56
CA TYR A 2 -32.30 -9.86 -43.94
C TYR A 2 -33.31 -8.72 -43.98
N GLN A 3 -34.02 -8.49 -42.87
CA GLN A 3 -34.93 -7.35 -42.74
C GLN A 3 -34.93 -6.70 -41.35
N GLU A 4 -34.07 -7.12 -40.42
CA GLU A 4 -34.07 -6.57 -39.05
C GLU A 4 -32.93 -5.56 -38.76
N SER A 5 -31.99 -5.26 -39.67
CA SER A 5 -30.84 -4.40 -39.31
C SER A 5 -31.10 -2.89 -39.28
N GLU A 6 -32.16 -2.38 -39.93
CA GLU A 6 -32.47 -0.94 -39.98
C GLU A 6 -33.17 -0.40 -38.72
N ASP A 7 -33.85 -1.26 -37.94
CA ASP A 7 -34.58 -0.82 -36.75
C ASP A 7 -33.64 -0.51 -35.56
N TRP A 8 -32.46 -1.13 -35.51
CA TRP A 8 -31.51 -1.01 -34.40
C TRP A 8 -30.86 0.37 -34.27
N THR A 9 -30.58 1.02 -35.40
CA THR A 9 -29.96 2.36 -35.40
C THR A 9 -30.94 3.43 -34.93
N GLU A 10 -32.23 3.24 -35.18
CA GLU A 10 -33.31 4.09 -34.70
C GLU A 10 -33.48 3.96 -33.18
N HIS A 11 -33.48 2.72 -32.65
CA HIS A 11 -33.56 2.44 -31.22
C HIS A 11 -32.36 3.03 -30.44
N ILE A 12 -31.14 2.91 -30.96
CA ILE A 12 -29.94 3.51 -30.36
C ILE A 12 -29.99 5.04 -30.41
N ARG A 13 -30.53 5.62 -31.49
CA ARG A 13 -30.71 7.08 -31.60
C ARG A 13 -31.71 7.60 -30.57
N VAL A 14 -32.81 6.89 -30.36
CA VAL A 14 -33.81 7.21 -29.33
C VAL A 14 -33.20 7.08 -27.93
N LEU A 15 -32.40 6.04 -27.67
CA LEU A 15 -31.69 5.85 -26.39
C LEU A 15 -30.77 7.03 -26.09
N ARG A 16 -29.99 7.48 -27.07
CA ARG A 16 -29.09 8.64 -26.94
C ARG A 16 -29.84 9.94 -26.63
N ILE A 17 -30.97 10.18 -27.31
CA ILE A 17 -31.80 11.37 -27.08
C ILE A 17 -32.43 11.36 -25.67
N LEU A 18 -32.90 10.19 -25.22
CA LEU A 18 -33.47 10.02 -23.87
C LEU A 18 -32.40 10.21 -22.78
N THR A 19 -31.20 9.70 -23.03
CA THR A 19 -30.06 9.77 -22.12
C THR A 19 -29.52 11.21 -22.00
N GLU A 20 -29.32 11.91 -23.11
CA GLU A 20 -28.71 13.24 -23.12
C GLU A 20 -29.66 14.36 -22.64
N MET A 21 -30.99 14.22 -22.82
CA MET A 21 -31.94 15.30 -22.49
C MET A 21 -32.70 15.13 -21.18
N PHE A 22 -32.95 13.90 -20.71
CA PHE A 22 -33.87 13.65 -19.60
C PHE A 22 -33.20 13.03 -18.38
N LEU A 23 -32.16 12.20 -18.57
CA LEU A 23 -31.48 11.47 -17.50
C LEU A 23 -30.87 12.35 -16.37
N PRO A 24 -30.30 13.54 -16.64
CA PRO A 24 -29.76 14.40 -15.59
C PRO A 24 -30.79 14.94 -14.58
N HIS A 25 -32.09 14.72 -14.85
CA HIS A 25 -33.21 15.27 -14.09
C HIS A 25 -34.11 14.21 -13.44
N ILE A 26 -33.76 12.93 -13.56
CA ILE A 26 -34.57 11.79 -13.10
C ILE A 26 -33.90 11.13 -11.89
N SER A 27 -34.68 10.77 -10.86
CA SER A 27 -34.18 10.08 -9.67
C SER A 27 -33.83 8.61 -9.96
N LEU A 28 -32.91 8.00 -9.19
CA LEU A 28 -32.48 6.61 -9.40
C LEU A 28 -33.65 5.61 -9.36
N GLY A 29 -34.58 5.79 -8.41
CA GLY A 29 -35.78 4.95 -8.27
C GLY A 29 -36.76 5.09 -9.45
N ASP A 30 -36.86 6.27 -10.06
CA ASP A 30 -37.68 6.48 -11.26
C ASP A 30 -37.04 5.83 -12.50
N LEU A 31 -35.70 5.81 -12.59
CA LEU A 31 -34.95 5.19 -13.68
C LEU A 31 -35.13 3.66 -13.72
N GLU A 32 -35.13 3.03 -12.54
CA GLU A 32 -35.43 1.60 -12.39
C GLU A 32 -36.84 1.25 -12.90
N GLN A 33 -37.85 2.00 -12.44
CA GLN A 33 -39.25 1.79 -12.78
C GLN A 33 -39.58 2.07 -14.26
N THR A 34 -38.99 3.11 -14.87
CA THR A 34 -39.41 3.55 -16.21
C THR A 34 -38.54 3.03 -17.36
N PHE A 35 -37.25 2.82 -17.12
CA PHE A 35 -36.29 2.43 -18.17
C PHE A 35 -35.86 0.97 -18.03
N PHE A 36 -35.29 0.58 -16.88
CA PHE A 36 -34.78 -0.77 -16.69
C PHE A 36 -35.88 -1.83 -16.77
N SER A 37 -37.06 -1.59 -16.22
CA SER A 37 -38.22 -2.49 -16.32
C SER A 37 -38.68 -2.78 -17.76
N LYS A 38 -38.37 -1.91 -18.73
CA LYS A 38 -38.80 -2.02 -20.14
C LYS A 38 -37.68 -2.45 -21.08
N VAL A 39 -36.45 -2.02 -20.83
CA VAL A 39 -35.28 -2.30 -21.69
C VAL A 39 -34.64 -3.62 -21.31
N LEU A 40 -34.48 -3.92 -20.02
CA LEU A 40 -33.81 -5.13 -19.55
C LEU A 40 -34.51 -6.43 -20.03
N PRO A 41 -35.86 -6.56 -20.02
CA PRO A 41 -36.50 -7.76 -20.55
C PRO A 41 -36.31 -7.95 -22.06
N LYS A 42 -36.22 -6.86 -22.82
CA LYS A 42 -35.97 -6.91 -24.27
C LYS A 42 -34.53 -7.33 -24.57
N THR A 43 -33.57 -6.82 -23.80
CA THR A 43 -32.17 -7.24 -23.87
C THR A 43 -32.01 -8.70 -23.49
N LEU A 44 -32.70 -9.17 -22.45
CA LEU A 44 -32.69 -10.59 -22.05
C LEU A 44 -33.28 -11.48 -23.14
N GLN A 45 -34.43 -11.11 -23.73
CA GLN A 45 -35.01 -11.84 -24.87
C GLN A 45 -34.09 -11.88 -26.09
N LEU A 46 -33.33 -10.81 -26.35
CA LEU A 46 -32.34 -10.77 -27.42
C LEU A 46 -31.21 -11.78 -27.16
N TYR A 47 -30.66 -11.80 -25.94
CA TYR A 47 -29.65 -12.78 -25.55
C TYR A 47 -30.18 -14.20 -25.61
N ASP A 48 -31.40 -14.45 -25.14
CA ASP A 48 -32.03 -15.77 -25.20
C ASP A 48 -32.19 -16.25 -26.65
N LYS A 49 -32.59 -15.34 -27.56
CA LYS A 49 -32.69 -15.63 -29.01
C LYS A 49 -31.33 -15.97 -29.61
N LEU A 50 -30.29 -15.17 -29.30
CA LEU A 50 -28.93 -15.39 -29.80
C LEU A 50 -28.31 -16.68 -29.24
N MET A 51 -28.49 -16.96 -27.95
CA MET A 51 -28.03 -18.19 -27.31
C MET A 51 -28.76 -19.42 -27.85
N TYR A 52 -30.05 -19.29 -28.17
CA TYR A 52 -30.82 -20.34 -28.84
C TYR A 52 -30.28 -20.62 -30.25
N GLU A 53 -30.01 -19.59 -31.05
CA GLU A 53 -29.43 -19.72 -32.40
C GLU A 53 -28.03 -20.35 -32.34
N LEU A 54 -27.16 -19.89 -31.43
CA LEU A 54 -25.85 -20.49 -31.16
C LEU A 54 -25.96 -21.96 -30.73
N SER A 55 -26.89 -22.29 -29.84
CA SER A 55 -27.11 -23.68 -29.41
C SER A 55 -27.66 -24.56 -30.53
N SER A 56 -28.51 -24.01 -31.40
CA SER A 56 -29.06 -24.72 -32.56
C SER A 56 -27.96 -25.04 -33.57
N GLU A 57 -27.09 -24.08 -33.90
CA GLU A 57 -25.95 -24.29 -34.78
C GLU A 57 -24.91 -25.25 -34.18
N ALA A 58 -24.60 -25.12 -32.88
CA ALA A 58 -23.71 -26.05 -32.18
C ALA A 58 -24.26 -27.48 -32.15
N LYS A 59 -25.59 -27.65 -32.01
CA LYS A 59 -26.27 -28.95 -32.11
C LYS A 59 -26.26 -29.50 -33.54
N GLY A 60 -26.41 -28.64 -34.55
CA GLY A 60 -26.25 -29.00 -35.96
C GLY A 60 -24.86 -29.59 -36.23
N LEU A 61 -23.82 -28.95 -35.71
CA LEU A 61 -22.43 -29.42 -35.78
C LEU A 61 -22.18 -30.74 -35.05
N THR A 62 -22.87 -31.00 -33.93
CA THR A 62 -22.73 -32.27 -33.19
C THR A 62 -23.53 -33.40 -33.84
N GLY A 63 -24.70 -33.11 -34.42
CA GLY A 63 -25.51 -34.08 -35.16
C GLY A 63 -24.84 -34.54 -36.46
N GLN A 64 -24.24 -33.62 -37.20
CA GLN A 64 -23.51 -33.93 -38.44
C GLN A 64 -22.15 -34.61 -38.19
N ASN A 65 -21.52 -34.38 -37.03
CA ASN A 65 -20.33 -35.12 -36.59
C ASN A 65 -20.61 -36.64 -36.41
N ALA A 66 -21.84 -37.02 -36.09
CA ALA A 66 -22.24 -38.43 -36.00
C ALA A 66 -22.46 -39.08 -37.39
N GLU A 67 -22.76 -38.29 -38.43
CA GLU A 67 -23.03 -38.77 -39.79
C GLU A 67 -21.82 -38.70 -40.75
N LEU A 68 -20.83 -37.83 -40.50
CA LEU A 68 -19.77 -37.48 -41.47
C LEU A 68 -18.37 -38.08 -41.21
N CYS A 69 -18.29 -39.28 -40.62
CA CYS A 69 -17.02 -40.04 -40.59
C CYS A 69 -16.54 -40.52 -41.98
N SER A 70 -17.21 -40.14 -43.07
CA SER A 70 -16.78 -40.44 -44.44
C SER A 70 -16.97 -39.24 -45.37
N THR A 71 -15.85 -38.63 -45.76
CA THR A 71 -15.63 -37.81 -46.97
C THR A 71 -16.45 -36.53 -47.13
N ASP A 72 -15.93 -35.42 -46.58
CA ASP A 72 -15.70 -34.07 -47.16
C ASP A 72 -15.85 -32.97 -46.09
N SER A 73 -15.01 -33.06 -45.04
CA SER A 73 -15.18 -32.31 -43.78
C SER A 73 -14.83 -30.82 -43.88
N GLU A 74 -13.88 -30.42 -44.72
CA GLU A 74 -13.29 -29.08 -44.66
C GLU A 74 -14.26 -27.98 -45.13
N SER A 75 -15.03 -28.21 -46.20
CA SER A 75 -16.00 -27.22 -46.71
C SER A 75 -17.26 -27.10 -45.85
N VAL A 76 -17.69 -28.19 -45.20
CA VAL A 76 -18.90 -28.21 -44.34
C VAL A 76 -18.62 -27.53 -43.00
N TYR A 77 -17.49 -27.84 -42.35
CA TYR A 77 -17.12 -27.18 -41.09
C TYR A 77 -16.75 -25.71 -41.27
N CYS A 78 -16.11 -25.34 -42.38
CA CYS A 78 -15.72 -23.95 -42.63
C CYS A 78 -16.94 -23.01 -42.68
N GLY A 79 -18.05 -23.42 -43.32
CA GLY A 79 -19.30 -22.64 -43.35
C GLY A 79 -19.92 -22.42 -41.96
N HIS A 80 -20.03 -23.48 -41.15
CA HIS A 80 -20.59 -23.38 -39.80
C HIS A 80 -19.66 -22.66 -38.81
N LEU A 81 -18.34 -22.82 -38.93
CA LEU A 81 -17.37 -22.09 -38.12
C LEU A 81 -17.35 -20.60 -38.45
N HIS A 82 -17.50 -20.23 -39.73
CA HIS A 82 -17.70 -18.84 -40.12
C HIS A 82 -19.01 -18.28 -39.53
N LEU A 83 -20.11 -19.03 -39.59
CA LEU A 83 -21.37 -18.61 -39.00
C LEU A 83 -21.30 -18.46 -37.47
N ILE A 84 -20.63 -19.38 -36.78
CA ILE A 84 -20.39 -19.27 -35.32
C ILE A 84 -19.50 -18.09 -35.00
N SER A 85 -18.44 -17.85 -35.79
CA SER A 85 -17.59 -16.67 -35.64
C SER A 85 -18.39 -15.38 -35.82
N ASP A 86 -19.25 -15.32 -36.83
CA ASP A 86 -20.10 -14.16 -37.11
C ASP A 86 -21.12 -13.94 -35.98
N LEU A 87 -21.74 -15.00 -35.46
CA LEU A 87 -22.66 -14.93 -34.32
C LEU A 87 -21.95 -14.50 -33.04
N LEU A 88 -20.77 -15.06 -32.72
CA LEU A 88 -19.98 -14.66 -31.56
C LEU A 88 -19.50 -13.21 -31.69
N GLN A 89 -19.12 -12.77 -32.88
CA GLN A 89 -18.72 -11.39 -33.13
C GLN A 89 -19.89 -10.42 -33.05
N ALA A 90 -21.08 -10.82 -33.51
CA ALA A 90 -22.31 -10.05 -33.32
C ALA A 90 -22.67 -9.92 -31.85
N VAL A 91 -22.67 -11.03 -31.10
CA VAL A 91 -22.91 -11.05 -29.65
C VAL A 91 -21.89 -10.15 -28.93
N PHE A 92 -20.59 -10.28 -29.24
CA PHE A 92 -19.55 -9.43 -28.65
C PHE A 92 -19.80 -7.95 -28.93
N LYS A 93 -20.13 -7.59 -30.17
CA LYS A 93 -20.38 -6.20 -30.57
C LYS A 93 -21.59 -5.60 -29.86
N GLU A 94 -22.68 -6.34 -29.73
CA GLU A 94 -23.87 -5.89 -29.01
C GLU A 94 -23.61 -5.80 -27.51
N THR A 95 -22.91 -6.78 -26.93
CA THR A 95 -22.49 -6.77 -25.51
C THR A 95 -21.63 -5.54 -25.22
N TYR A 96 -20.64 -5.27 -26.08
CA TYR A 96 -19.76 -4.11 -25.99
C TYR A 96 -20.52 -2.79 -26.08
N SER A 97 -21.44 -2.69 -27.05
CA SER A 97 -22.28 -1.51 -27.27
C SER A 97 -23.15 -1.22 -26.04
N LEU A 98 -23.79 -2.25 -25.49
CA LEU A 98 -24.60 -2.14 -24.28
C LEU A 98 -23.77 -1.73 -23.07
N GLN A 99 -22.62 -2.37 -22.84
CA GLN A 99 -21.73 -2.04 -21.72
C GLN A 99 -21.27 -0.58 -21.81
N LYS A 100 -20.88 -0.12 -23.01
CA LYS A 100 -20.47 1.27 -23.22
C LYS A 100 -21.60 2.25 -22.91
N GLN A 101 -22.82 2.00 -23.39
CA GLN A 101 -23.98 2.86 -23.12
C GLN A 101 -24.34 2.87 -21.63
N LEU A 102 -24.25 1.72 -20.96
CA LEU A 102 -24.45 1.61 -19.52
C LEU A 102 -23.43 2.45 -18.74
N MET A 103 -22.15 2.37 -19.11
CA MET A 103 -21.09 3.21 -18.52
C MET A 103 -21.36 4.71 -18.75
N GLU A 104 -21.82 5.09 -19.95
CA GLU A 104 -22.19 6.48 -20.27
C GLU A 104 -23.39 6.98 -19.46
N LEU A 105 -24.39 6.11 -19.22
CA LEU A 105 -25.54 6.39 -18.36
C LEU A 105 -25.10 6.62 -16.91
N PHE A 106 -24.30 5.71 -16.35
CA PHE A 106 -23.76 5.84 -14.99
C PHE A 106 -22.85 7.07 -14.83
N ASP A 107 -22.12 7.45 -15.88
CA ASP A 107 -21.30 8.66 -15.89
C ASP A 107 -22.12 9.94 -15.66
N GLN A 108 -23.42 9.95 -16.01
CA GLN A 108 -24.31 11.09 -15.85
C GLN A 108 -25.00 11.13 -14.47
N ILE A 109 -25.01 10.01 -13.74
CA ILE A 109 -25.62 9.93 -12.40
C ILE A 109 -24.80 10.75 -11.38
N SER A 110 -25.50 11.57 -10.60
CA SER A 110 -24.96 12.48 -9.59
C SER A 110 -25.60 12.17 -8.23
N VAL A 111 -24.88 11.49 -7.34
CA VAL A 111 -25.33 11.19 -5.97
C VAL A 111 -25.12 12.45 -5.12
N GLY A 112 -26.17 13.25 -4.92
CA GLY A 112 -26.10 14.59 -4.31
C GLY A 112 -26.18 14.60 -2.77
N SER A 113 -25.32 15.40 -2.12
CA SER A 113 -24.98 15.37 -0.69
C SER A 113 -26.02 15.88 0.33
N ALA A 114 -27.34 15.80 0.10
CA ALA A 114 -28.32 16.35 1.06
C ALA A 114 -29.51 15.44 1.40
N SER A 115 -29.80 14.40 0.60
CA SER A 115 -30.93 13.48 0.86
C SER A 115 -30.77 12.13 0.16
N THR A 116 -29.54 11.65 -0.03
CA THR A 116 -29.30 10.33 -0.63
C THR A 116 -29.60 9.25 0.39
N ALA A 117 -30.48 8.31 0.04
CA ALA A 117 -30.73 7.14 0.85
C ALA A 117 -29.44 6.30 0.91
N GLU A 118 -29.15 5.66 2.06
CA GLU A 118 -28.02 4.71 2.15
C GLU A 118 -28.10 3.62 1.07
N ASP A 119 -29.32 3.32 0.61
CA ASP A 119 -29.60 2.40 -0.49
C ASP A 119 -28.93 2.85 -1.81
N ASP A 120 -28.98 4.14 -2.16
CA ASP A 120 -28.37 4.68 -3.40
C ASP A 120 -26.83 4.56 -3.38
N ILE A 121 -26.21 4.72 -2.20
CA ILE A 121 -24.76 4.55 -2.01
C ILE A 121 -24.40 3.07 -2.18
N THR A 122 -25.20 2.19 -1.58
CA THR A 122 -25.00 0.74 -1.62
C THR A 122 -25.13 0.21 -3.05
N ASP A 123 -26.11 0.69 -3.81
CA ASP A 123 -26.31 0.32 -5.20
C ASP A 123 -25.14 0.80 -6.08
N MET A 124 -24.66 2.04 -5.89
CA MET A 124 -23.50 2.54 -6.64
C MET A 124 -22.23 1.74 -6.36
N VAL A 125 -22.00 1.35 -5.09
CA VAL A 125 -20.88 0.47 -4.71
C VAL A 125 -21.03 -0.91 -5.36
N SER A 126 -22.24 -1.48 -5.34
CA SER A 126 -22.55 -2.77 -5.98
C SER A 126 -22.27 -2.75 -7.49
N VAL A 127 -22.69 -1.68 -8.18
CA VAL A 127 -22.42 -1.48 -9.61
C VAL A 127 -20.92 -1.42 -9.87
N ILE A 128 -20.15 -0.64 -9.10
CA ILE A 128 -18.69 -0.54 -9.28
C ILE A 128 -18.01 -1.91 -9.13
N HIS A 129 -18.37 -2.70 -8.13
CA HIS A 129 -17.78 -4.03 -7.92
C HIS A 129 -18.24 -5.05 -8.96
N THR A 130 -19.49 -4.97 -9.43
CA THR A 130 -19.96 -5.83 -10.53
C THR A 130 -19.23 -5.50 -11.83
N VAL A 131 -19.00 -4.21 -12.11
CA VAL A 131 -18.20 -3.80 -13.28
C VAL A 131 -16.74 -4.21 -13.13
N LEU A 132 -16.19 -4.24 -11.90
CA LEU A 132 -14.86 -4.79 -11.62
C LEU A 132 -14.78 -6.30 -11.93
N GLU A 133 -15.79 -7.08 -11.55
CA GLU A 133 -15.88 -8.50 -11.91
C GLU A 133 -15.92 -8.69 -13.43
N ILE A 134 -16.76 -7.91 -14.12
CA ILE A 134 -16.84 -7.90 -15.59
C ILE A 134 -15.48 -7.52 -16.22
N CYS A 135 -14.78 -6.54 -15.63
CA CYS A 135 -13.46 -6.09 -16.08
C CYS A 135 -12.44 -7.24 -16.08
N SER A 136 -12.49 -8.09 -15.05
CA SER A 136 -11.59 -9.26 -14.94
C SER A 136 -11.80 -10.27 -16.08
N VAL A 137 -13.02 -10.43 -16.58
CA VAL A 137 -13.36 -11.30 -17.73
C VAL A 137 -12.88 -10.68 -19.04
N ILE A 138 -13.08 -9.38 -19.20
CA ILE A 138 -12.69 -8.61 -20.40
C ILE A 138 -11.17 -8.54 -20.59
N SER A 139 -10.40 -8.72 -19.52
CA SER A 139 -8.94 -8.57 -19.51
C SER A 139 -8.21 -9.30 -20.63
N ASN A 140 -8.73 -10.47 -21.03
CA ASN A 140 -8.17 -11.33 -22.08
C ASN A 140 -8.95 -11.28 -23.41
N MET A 141 -9.99 -10.45 -23.51
CA MET A 141 -10.85 -10.36 -24.69
C MET A 141 -10.48 -9.19 -25.62
N ASP A 142 -10.47 -7.96 -25.09
CA ASP A 142 -10.19 -6.77 -25.87
C ASP A 142 -9.53 -5.67 -25.03
N HIS A 143 -8.35 -5.21 -25.46
CA HIS A 143 -7.55 -4.22 -24.74
C HIS A 143 -8.25 -2.86 -24.61
N ALA A 144 -9.05 -2.44 -25.60
CA ALA A 144 -9.69 -1.12 -25.59
C ALA A 144 -10.90 -1.11 -24.64
N LEU A 145 -11.73 -2.16 -24.68
CA LEU A 145 -12.81 -2.36 -23.73
C LEU A 145 -12.26 -2.48 -22.31
N HIS A 146 -11.19 -3.25 -22.12
CA HIS A 146 -10.56 -3.42 -20.81
C HIS A 146 -10.10 -2.07 -20.22
N ALA A 147 -9.34 -1.28 -20.99
CA ALA A 147 -8.87 0.01 -20.53
C ALA A 147 -10.00 1.01 -20.26
N ASN A 148 -11.07 1.01 -21.07
CA ASN A 148 -12.21 1.90 -20.87
C ASN A 148 -13.05 1.50 -19.64
N THR A 149 -13.19 0.19 -19.36
CA THR A 149 -13.85 -0.32 -18.16
C THR A 149 -13.11 0.14 -16.91
N TRP A 150 -11.78 0.01 -16.89
CA TRP A 150 -10.95 0.54 -15.81
C TRP A 150 -11.04 2.06 -15.64
N LYS A 151 -11.04 2.83 -16.74
CA LYS A 151 -11.25 4.29 -16.67
C LYS A 151 -12.57 4.64 -16.02
N PHE A 152 -13.63 3.92 -16.35
CA PHE A 152 -14.96 4.13 -15.76
C PHE A 152 -14.97 3.82 -14.27
N ILE A 153 -14.44 2.65 -13.85
CA ILE A 153 -14.35 2.27 -12.44
C ILE A 153 -13.64 3.37 -11.64
N ILE A 154 -12.44 3.77 -12.07
CA ILE A 154 -11.65 4.80 -11.40
C ILE A 154 -12.36 6.14 -11.38
N LYS A 155 -12.95 6.55 -12.50
CA LYS A 155 -13.68 7.82 -12.60
C LYS A 155 -14.89 7.84 -11.68
N GLN A 156 -15.67 6.76 -11.63
CA GLN A 156 -16.89 6.70 -10.80
C GLN A 156 -16.59 6.63 -9.31
N SER A 157 -15.54 5.90 -8.92
CA SER A 157 -15.06 5.95 -7.54
C SER A 157 -14.75 7.41 -7.18
N LEU A 158 -13.88 8.07 -7.95
CA LEU A 158 -13.38 9.42 -7.62
C LEU A 158 -14.44 10.52 -7.72
N LYS A 159 -15.38 10.42 -8.67
CA LYS A 159 -16.46 11.40 -8.86
C LYS A 159 -17.29 11.58 -7.58
N HIS A 160 -17.48 10.51 -6.80
CA HIS A 160 -18.27 10.50 -5.57
C HIS A 160 -17.41 10.15 -4.35
N HIS A 161 -16.13 10.55 -4.36
CA HIS A 161 -15.12 10.18 -3.37
C HIS A 161 -15.62 10.28 -1.92
N SER A 162 -16.19 11.43 -1.53
CA SER A 162 -16.65 11.69 -0.16
C SER A 162 -17.77 10.77 0.34
N LEU A 163 -18.53 10.15 -0.58
CA LEU A 163 -19.65 9.27 -0.25
C LEU A 163 -19.28 7.79 -0.34
N LEU A 164 -18.42 7.43 -1.31
CA LEU A 164 -18.11 6.04 -1.60
C LEU A 164 -16.87 5.50 -0.86
N GLN A 165 -15.99 6.38 -0.37
CA GLN A 165 -14.70 5.99 0.21
C GLN A 165 -14.81 4.95 1.33
N CYS A 166 -15.75 5.10 2.26
CA CYS A 166 -15.87 4.15 3.38
C CYS A 166 -16.52 2.82 2.98
N HIS A 167 -17.16 2.75 1.80
CA HIS A 167 -17.96 1.60 1.37
C HIS A 167 -17.29 0.79 0.25
N LEU A 168 -16.34 1.37 -0.49
CA LEU A 168 -15.61 0.67 -1.54
C LEU A 168 -14.58 -0.31 -0.95
N LYS A 169 -14.58 -1.55 -1.45
CA LYS A 169 -13.49 -2.51 -1.20
C LYS A 169 -12.25 -2.12 -2.00
N HIS A 170 -11.49 -1.16 -1.49
CA HIS A 170 -10.29 -0.65 -2.15
C HIS A 170 -9.24 -1.73 -2.40
N SER A 171 -9.17 -2.76 -1.55
CA SER A 171 -8.29 -3.92 -1.74
C SER A 171 -8.54 -4.61 -3.08
N ASP A 172 -9.79 -4.75 -3.50
CA ASP A 172 -10.18 -5.53 -4.66
C ASP A 172 -9.84 -4.76 -5.95
N ILE A 173 -10.09 -3.45 -5.93
CA ILE A 173 -9.74 -2.51 -7.02
C ILE A 173 -8.21 -2.43 -7.20
N LEU A 174 -7.47 -2.26 -6.11
CA LEU A 174 -6.01 -2.21 -6.14
C LEU A 174 -5.41 -3.55 -6.59
N SER A 175 -5.92 -4.67 -6.07
CA SER A 175 -5.49 -6.01 -6.46
C SER A 175 -5.75 -6.27 -7.94
N GLY A 176 -6.90 -5.84 -8.47
CA GLY A 176 -7.22 -5.92 -9.90
C GLY A 176 -6.21 -5.15 -10.75
N LEU A 177 -5.96 -3.87 -10.45
CA LEU A 177 -4.99 -3.04 -11.18
C LEU A 177 -3.57 -3.61 -11.10
N CYS A 178 -3.16 -4.12 -9.95
CA CYS A 178 -1.86 -4.79 -9.77
C CYS A 178 -1.76 -6.05 -10.65
N LYS A 179 -2.80 -6.88 -10.64
CA LYS A 179 -2.86 -8.11 -11.44
C LYS A 179 -2.77 -7.80 -12.93
N ASP A 180 -3.52 -6.82 -13.42
CA ASP A 180 -3.52 -6.44 -14.84
C ASP A 180 -2.21 -5.75 -15.26
N THR A 181 -1.58 -4.98 -14.37
CA THR A 181 -0.24 -4.43 -14.59
C THR A 181 0.79 -5.55 -14.73
N LEU A 182 0.74 -6.55 -13.85
CA LEU A 182 1.66 -7.69 -13.87
C LEU A 182 1.46 -8.55 -15.13
N LEU A 183 0.22 -8.88 -15.48
CA LEU A 183 -0.12 -9.66 -16.67
C LEU A 183 0.35 -8.96 -17.95
N SER A 184 0.08 -7.67 -18.08
CA SER A 184 0.52 -6.89 -19.25
C SER A 184 2.05 -6.72 -19.31
N PHE A 185 2.73 -6.65 -18.16
CA PHE A 185 4.19 -6.66 -18.12
C PHE A 185 4.77 -8.01 -18.58
N HIS A 186 4.25 -9.12 -18.05
CA HIS A 186 4.67 -10.48 -18.44
C HIS A 186 4.44 -10.73 -19.93
N SER A 187 3.28 -10.34 -20.46
CA SER A 187 2.98 -10.42 -21.89
C SER A 187 3.94 -9.57 -22.73
N SER A 188 4.28 -8.37 -22.27
CA SER A 188 5.27 -7.52 -22.96
C SER A 188 6.66 -8.15 -22.96
N LEU A 189 7.07 -8.77 -21.85
CA LEU A 189 8.36 -9.47 -21.73
C LEU A 189 8.42 -10.67 -22.68
N GLN A 190 7.38 -11.50 -22.69
CA GLN A 190 7.29 -12.66 -23.57
C GLN A 190 7.37 -12.25 -25.05
N LEU A 191 6.60 -11.25 -25.46
CA LEU A 191 6.65 -10.74 -26.84
C LEU A 191 8.03 -10.18 -27.19
N ALA A 192 8.72 -9.51 -26.25
CA ALA A 192 10.07 -9.01 -26.48
C ALA A 192 11.10 -10.15 -26.64
N GLU A 193 10.93 -11.25 -25.90
CA GLU A 193 11.77 -12.44 -26.01
C GLU A 193 11.53 -13.18 -27.34
N GLU A 194 10.27 -13.34 -27.75
CA GLU A 194 9.87 -13.94 -29.02
C GLU A 194 10.41 -13.14 -30.21
N MET A 195 10.32 -11.81 -30.17
CA MET A 195 10.88 -10.90 -31.18
C MET A 195 12.41 -10.90 -31.25
N LYS A 196 13.10 -11.35 -30.19
CA LYS A 196 14.57 -11.51 -30.18
C LYS A 196 15.01 -12.84 -30.78
N MET A 197 14.14 -13.86 -30.71
CA MET A 197 14.38 -15.22 -31.19
C MET A 197 14.01 -15.39 -32.66
N SER A 198 12.98 -14.70 -33.14
CA SER A 198 12.64 -14.60 -34.56
C SER A 198 13.38 -13.42 -35.16
N ASP A 199 14.30 -13.63 -36.10
CA ASP A 199 14.99 -12.56 -36.84
C ASP A 199 14.03 -11.81 -37.81
N ILE A 200 12.74 -11.76 -37.46
CA ILE A 200 11.62 -11.38 -38.32
C ILE A 200 11.10 -10.01 -37.92
N GLN A 201 11.33 -9.03 -38.79
CA GLN A 201 10.69 -7.72 -38.77
C GLN A 201 9.23 -7.80 -39.28
N ASP A 202 8.37 -8.63 -38.67
CA ASP A 202 6.95 -8.58 -39.02
C ASP A 202 6.30 -7.40 -38.26
N GLY A 203 5.70 -6.47 -39.00
CA GLY A 203 5.13 -5.24 -38.46
C GLY A 203 3.97 -5.48 -37.49
N THR A 204 3.43 -6.70 -37.46
CA THR A 204 2.28 -7.09 -36.63
C THR A 204 2.69 -7.33 -35.17
N ASP A 205 3.79 -8.05 -34.92
CA ASP A 205 4.25 -8.39 -33.56
C ASP A 205 4.78 -7.16 -32.82
N LEU A 206 5.52 -6.28 -33.52
CA LEU A 206 5.95 -4.99 -32.96
C LEU A 206 4.75 -4.11 -32.57
N ARG A 207 3.69 -4.10 -33.38
CA ARG A 207 2.46 -3.35 -33.05
C ARG A 207 1.73 -3.95 -31.86
N LEU A 208 1.72 -5.28 -31.73
CA LEU A 208 1.14 -5.96 -30.58
C LEU A 208 1.93 -5.63 -29.30
N PHE A 209 3.26 -5.78 -29.33
CA PHE A 209 4.15 -5.37 -28.24
C PHE A 209 3.92 -3.92 -27.82
N GLN A 210 3.89 -2.98 -28.77
CA GLN A 210 3.62 -1.56 -28.48
C GLN A 210 2.26 -1.33 -27.83
N LYS A 211 1.21 -2.07 -28.24
CA LYS A 211 -0.11 -1.99 -27.62
C LYS A 211 -0.06 -2.52 -26.18
N THR A 212 0.59 -3.65 -25.94
CA THR A 212 0.71 -4.24 -24.60
C THR A 212 1.52 -3.36 -23.64
N VAL A 213 2.63 -2.76 -24.10
CA VAL A 213 3.41 -1.80 -23.31
C VAL A 213 2.59 -0.55 -22.97
N LYS A 214 1.82 -0.02 -23.95
CA LYS A 214 0.92 1.11 -23.70
C LYS A 214 -0.16 0.78 -22.67
N LEU A 215 -0.66 -0.45 -22.68
CA LEU A 215 -1.65 -0.94 -21.74
C LEU A 215 -1.06 -1.12 -20.33
N CYS A 216 0.14 -1.70 -20.23
CA CYS A 216 0.88 -1.80 -18.97
C CYS A 216 1.12 -0.43 -18.33
N ARG A 217 1.59 0.55 -19.13
CA ARG A 217 1.72 1.94 -18.67
C ARG A 217 0.39 2.53 -18.21
N PHE A 218 -0.71 2.24 -18.92
CA PHE A 218 -2.04 2.72 -18.53
C PHE A 218 -2.47 2.16 -17.16
N PHE A 219 -2.30 0.86 -16.92
CA PHE A 219 -2.65 0.26 -15.62
C PHE A 219 -1.75 0.74 -14.49
N ALA A 220 -0.44 0.84 -14.72
CA ALA A 220 0.49 1.40 -13.75
C ALA A 220 0.10 2.85 -13.37
N ASN A 221 -0.16 3.71 -14.35
CA ASN A 221 -0.60 5.08 -14.08
C ASN A 221 -1.94 5.14 -13.36
N SER A 222 -2.87 4.25 -13.71
CA SER A 222 -4.19 4.15 -13.10
C SER A 222 -4.11 3.71 -11.64
N LEU A 223 -3.24 2.74 -11.33
CA LEU A 223 -2.93 2.30 -9.96
C LEU A 223 -2.36 3.45 -9.14
N VAL A 224 -1.37 4.15 -9.69
CA VAL A 224 -0.73 5.29 -9.04
C VAL A 224 -1.75 6.39 -8.75
N TYR A 225 -2.56 6.74 -9.75
CA TYR A 225 -3.59 7.77 -9.62
C TYR A 225 -4.63 7.41 -8.55
N TYR A 226 -5.16 6.19 -8.59
CA TYR A 226 -6.16 5.72 -7.61
C TYR A 226 -5.59 5.69 -6.18
N THR A 227 -4.37 5.19 -6.01
CA THR A 227 -3.68 5.12 -4.70
C THR A 227 -3.44 6.52 -4.14
N LYS A 228 -3.04 7.46 -5.00
CA LYS A 228 -2.84 8.85 -4.61
C LYS A 228 -4.12 9.46 -4.06
N GLU A 229 -5.22 9.38 -4.81
CA GLU A 229 -6.48 10.02 -4.43
C GLU A 229 -7.17 9.36 -3.22
N TYR A 230 -7.07 8.04 -3.04
CA TYR A 230 -7.79 7.32 -1.97
C TYR A 230 -6.98 6.94 -0.74
N ALA A 231 -5.69 6.60 -0.90
CA ALA A 231 -4.88 6.09 0.20
C ALA A 231 -3.97 7.17 0.78
N LEU A 232 -3.46 8.06 -0.08
CA LEU A 232 -2.47 9.04 0.35
C LEU A 232 -3.08 10.40 0.70
N LEU A 233 -4.21 10.81 0.11
CA LEU A 233 -4.75 12.16 0.34
C LEU A 233 -5.22 12.32 1.78
N ASP A 234 -6.00 11.35 2.26
CA ASP A 234 -6.45 11.28 3.64
C ASP A 234 -5.32 11.04 4.63
N ALA A 235 -4.33 10.24 4.24
CA ALA A 235 -3.15 10.01 5.07
C ALA A 235 -2.28 11.28 5.19
N VAL A 236 -2.18 12.09 4.12
CA VAL A 236 -1.51 13.40 4.11
C VAL A 236 -2.27 14.43 4.94
N LEU A 237 -3.60 14.46 4.84
CA LEU A 237 -4.47 15.39 5.58
C LEU A 237 -4.79 14.89 7.01
N GLY A 238 -4.36 13.68 7.36
CA GLY A 238 -4.60 13.03 8.64
C GLY A 238 -3.82 13.68 9.80
N SER A 239 -4.30 13.44 11.02
CA SER A 239 -3.72 14.01 12.24
C SER A 239 -2.37 13.39 12.66
N SER A 240 -2.01 12.22 12.12
CA SER A 240 -0.75 11.54 12.40
C SER A 240 0.38 12.12 11.54
N MET A 241 1.31 12.84 12.17
CA MET A 241 2.47 13.43 11.49
C MET A 241 3.32 12.39 10.75
N ILE A 242 3.55 11.21 11.33
CA ILE A 242 4.37 10.15 10.72
C ILE A 242 3.66 9.58 9.50
N THR A 243 2.36 9.29 9.61
CA THR A 243 1.54 8.79 8.50
C THR A 243 1.46 9.84 7.37
N SER A 244 1.32 11.12 7.73
CA SER A 244 1.30 12.23 6.79
C SER A 244 2.64 12.43 6.08
N LEU A 245 3.77 12.36 6.79
CA LEU A 245 5.11 12.45 6.17
C LEU A 245 5.39 11.26 5.23
N LEU A 246 5.06 10.03 5.64
CA LEU A 246 5.19 8.85 4.79
C LEU A 246 4.27 8.92 3.57
N ALA A 247 3.05 9.44 3.75
CA ALA A 247 2.11 9.60 2.68
C ALA A 247 2.54 10.72 1.71
N MET A 248 3.10 11.83 2.21
CA MET A 248 3.69 12.89 1.39
C MET A 248 4.90 12.40 0.59
N ASP A 249 5.77 11.60 1.20
CA ASP A 249 6.94 11.01 0.53
C ASP A 249 6.51 10.02 -0.56
N SER A 250 5.58 9.13 -0.23
CA SER A 250 4.94 8.22 -1.19
C SER A 250 4.22 8.98 -2.30
N TRP A 251 3.54 10.09 -1.99
CA TRP A 251 2.88 10.95 -2.95
C TRP A 251 3.87 11.66 -3.86
N CYS A 252 4.99 12.15 -3.32
CA CYS A 252 6.07 12.76 -4.11
C CYS A 252 6.74 11.75 -5.03
N PHE A 253 6.98 10.53 -4.54
CA PHE A 253 7.49 9.42 -5.34
C PHE A 253 6.50 9.08 -6.47
N LEU A 254 5.23 8.85 -6.15
CA LEU A 254 4.18 8.50 -7.10
C LEU A 254 3.90 9.62 -8.12
N ALA A 255 3.92 10.89 -7.71
CA ALA A 255 3.78 12.03 -8.61
C ALA A 255 4.97 12.21 -9.58
N ARG A 256 6.13 11.62 -9.25
CA ARG A 256 7.36 11.66 -10.05
C ARG A 256 7.70 10.33 -10.72
N TYR A 257 6.93 9.27 -10.42
CA TYR A 257 7.14 7.92 -10.92
C TYR A 257 6.91 7.89 -12.44
N GLY A 258 8.00 7.75 -13.20
CA GLY A 258 7.95 7.64 -14.66
C GLY A 258 8.88 8.55 -15.46
N THR A 259 9.77 9.34 -14.83
CA THR A 259 10.75 10.15 -15.57
C THR A 259 12.18 9.60 -15.42
N ALA A 260 12.93 9.57 -16.52
CA ALA A 260 14.37 9.24 -16.50
C ALA A 260 15.16 10.20 -15.58
N GLU A 261 14.65 11.41 -15.38
CA GLU A 261 15.17 12.42 -14.45
C GLU A 261 15.09 11.97 -12.99
N LEU A 262 14.06 11.22 -12.58
CA LEU A 262 13.97 10.68 -11.22
C LEU A 262 14.96 9.54 -11.00
N CYS A 263 15.15 8.66 -11.99
CA CYS A 263 16.20 7.65 -11.94
C CYS A 263 17.58 8.31 -11.86
N ALA A 264 17.84 9.33 -12.68
CA ALA A 264 19.07 10.12 -12.61
C ALA A 264 19.21 10.81 -11.26
N HIS A 265 18.14 11.40 -10.71
CA HIS A 265 18.17 12.04 -9.40
C HIS A 265 18.45 11.03 -8.28
N HIS A 266 17.84 9.84 -8.31
CA HIS A 266 18.15 8.77 -7.37
C HIS A 266 19.60 8.31 -7.50
N CYS A 267 20.10 8.10 -8.72
CA CYS A 267 21.52 7.78 -8.94
C CYS A 267 22.43 8.90 -8.44
N MET A 268 22.06 10.17 -8.62
CA MET A 268 22.80 11.31 -8.10
C MET A 268 22.73 11.40 -6.57
N VAL A 269 21.57 11.17 -5.95
CA VAL A 269 21.43 11.14 -4.48
C VAL A 269 22.26 9.99 -3.91
N VAL A 270 22.17 8.79 -4.48
CA VAL A 270 22.99 7.64 -4.08
C VAL A 270 24.48 7.94 -4.28
N ALA A 271 24.88 8.55 -5.40
CA ALA A 271 26.27 8.95 -5.64
C ALA A 271 26.76 9.98 -4.61
N HIS A 272 25.94 11.00 -4.30
CA HIS A 272 26.27 11.98 -3.26
C HIS A 272 26.25 11.37 -1.86
N LEU A 273 25.41 10.37 -1.57
CA LEU A 273 25.42 9.64 -0.30
C LEU A 273 26.67 8.77 -0.15
N VAL A 274 27.14 8.16 -1.25
CA VAL A 274 28.44 7.48 -1.30
C VAL A 274 29.57 8.47 -1.06
N GLU A 275 29.56 9.63 -1.72
CA GLU A 275 30.56 10.69 -1.51
C GLU A 275 30.51 11.24 -0.07
N PHE A 276 29.30 11.43 0.48
CA PHE A 276 29.09 11.82 1.87
C PHE A 276 29.71 10.82 2.83
N ALA A 277 29.51 9.52 2.63
CA ALA A 277 30.10 8.47 3.46
C ALA A 277 31.64 8.41 3.35
N HIS A 278 32.20 8.80 2.21
CA HIS A 278 33.66 8.92 2.06
C HIS A 278 34.22 10.19 2.74
N LYS A 279 33.44 11.27 2.77
CA LYS A 279 33.86 12.56 3.35
C LYS A 279 33.67 12.63 4.86
N PHE A 280 32.61 12.01 5.37
CA PHE A 280 32.28 11.89 6.79
C PHE A 280 32.39 10.43 7.19
N LEU A 281 33.63 9.98 7.40
CA LEU A 281 33.92 8.59 7.71
C LEU A 281 33.13 8.16 8.97
N PRO A 282 32.30 7.09 8.89
CA PRO A 282 31.49 6.63 10.02
C PRO A 282 32.33 6.10 11.20
N GLU A 283 33.57 5.70 10.95
CA GLU A 283 34.52 5.23 11.97
C GLU A 283 35.06 6.36 12.86
N GLU A 284 34.99 7.62 12.40
CA GLU A 284 35.50 8.78 13.14
C GLU A 284 34.46 9.26 14.16
N VAL A 285 34.88 9.34 15.43
CA VAL A 285 34.00 9.69 16.55
C VAL A 285 33.42 11.10 16.40
N GLU A 286 34.17 12.02 15.80
CA GLU A 286 33.76 13.40 15.54
C GLU A 286 32.56 13.46 14.56
N ASN A 287 32.45 12.49 13.65
CA ASN A 287 31.40 12.45 12.64
C ASN A 287 30.10 11.83 13.16
N LEU A 288 30.10 11.18 14.34
CA LEU A 288 28.90 10.58 14.93
C LEU A 288 27.76 11.60 15.12
N ALA A 289 28.11 12.86 15.40
CA ALA A 289 27.14 13.95 15.56
C ALA A 289 26.38 14.28 14.26
N VAL A 290 26.95 13.97 13.11
CA VAL A 290 26.28 14.08 11.81
C VAL A 290 25.45 12.82 11.57
N TRP A 291 26.04 11.65 11.80
CA TRP A 291 25.42 10.36 11.53
C TRP A 291 24.18 10.04 12.38
N GLN A 292 24.05 10.62 13.57
CA GLN A 292 22.81 10.50 14.38
C GLN A 292 21.56 11.08 13.68
N HIS A 293 21.76 11.94 12.66
CA HIS A 293 20.68 12.58 11.92
C HIS A 293 20.51 12.02 10.49
N VAL A 294 21.36 11.08 10.08
CA VAL A 294 21.32 10.49 8.73
C VAL A 294 20.43 9.26 8.72
N SER A 295 19.44 9.23 7.83
CA SER A 295 18.60 8.04 7.63
C SER A 295 19.38 6.96 6.86
N LEU A 296 19.78 5.90 7.55
CA LEU A 296 20.49 4.77 6.94
C LEU A 296 19.64 4.02 5.90
N ARG A 297 18.29 4.17 5.94
CA ARG A 297 17.38 3.60 4.92
C ARG A 297 17.60 4.16 3.52
N ALA A 298 18.27 5.30 3.39
CA ALA A 298 18.63 5.89 2.11
C ALA A 298 19.87 5.25 1.46
N LEU A 299 20.61 4.40 2.19
CA LEU A 299 21.81 3.72 1.70
C LEU A 299 21.45 2.41 0.99
N THR A 300 22.30 1.98 0.06
CA THR A 300 22.19 0.63 -0.52
C THR A 300 22.46 -0.42 0.55
N PRO A 301 21.89 -1.64 0.45
CA PRO A 301 22.04 -2.67 1.49
C PRO A 301 23.50 -2.99 1.86
N ASP A 302 24.40 -3.05 0.87
CA ASP A 302 25.81 -3.37 1.08
C ASP A 302 26.56 -2.22 1.77
N LEU A 303 26.30 -0.97 1.35
CA LEU A 303 26.89 0.21 1.99
C LEU A 303 26.33 0.41 3.40
N GLY A 304 25.03 0.23 3.57
CA GLY A 304 24.36 0.35 4.86
C GLY A 304 24.91 -0.62 5.90
N LYS A 305 25.12 -1.90 5.54
CA LYS A 305 25.76 -2.89 6.43
C LYS A 305 27.16 -2.48 6.86
N ARG A 306 27.97 -1.98 5.93
CA ARG A 306 29.32 -1.48 6.22
C ARG A 306 29.28 -0.29 7.17
N VAL A 307 28.47 0.72 6.85
CA VAL A 307 28.32 1.95 7.66
C VAL A 307 27.81 1.62 9.06
N VAL A 308 26.84 0.72 9.21
CA VAL A 308 26.36 0.26 10.53
C VAL A 308 27.50 -0.31 11.36
N ARG A 309 28.33 -1.20 10.79
CA ARG A 309 29.44 -1.81 11.53
C ARG A 309 30.41 -0.73 12.01
N GLU A 310 30.82 0.16 11.12
CA GLU A 310 31.73 1.27 11.39
C GLU A 310 31.17 2.21 12.48
N LEU A 311 29.90 2.62 12.38
CA LEU A 311 29.20 3.44 13.36
C LEU A 311 29.10 2.76 14.72
N CYS A 312 28.74 1.47 14.75
CA CYS A 312 28.66 0.71 15.99
C CYS A 312 30.04 0.62 16.67
N THR A 313 31.10 0.33 15.91
CA THR A 313 32.47 0.28 16.44
C THR A 313 32.90 1.63 17.03
N ALA A 314 32.69 2.73 16.31
CA ALA A 314 33.05 4.07 16.76
C ALA A 314 32.24 4.51 17.99
N ALA A 315 30.92 4.28 17.98
CA ALA A 315 30.04 4.61 19.09
C ALA A 315 30.38 3.78 20.35
N LEU A 316 30.64 2.47 20.20
CA LEU A 316 31.08 1.62 21.31
C LEU A 316 32.44 2.05 21.87
N ALA A 317 33.38 2.45 21.02
CA ALA A 317 34.66 2.99 21.45
C ALA A 317 34.48 4.26 22.29
N GLN A 318 33.60 5.16 21.85
CA GLN A 318 33.27 6.39 22.60
C GLN A 318 32.61 6.08 23.95
N CYS A 319 31.66 5.14 24.00
CA CYS A 319 31.04 4.70 25.25
C CYS A 319 32.06 4.06 26.21
N ARG A 320 32.93 3.18 25.72
CA ARG A 320 33.99 2.52 26.51
C ARG A 320 35.02 3.52 27.03
N ARG A 321 35.36 4.54 26.23
CA ARG A 321 36.26 5.62 26.65
C ARG A 321 35.70 6.36 27.86
N TRP A 322 34.41 6.68 27.85
CA TRP A 322 33.78 7.34 28.99
C TRP A 322 33.68 6.41 30.21
N LEU A 323 33.32 5.14 30.02
CA LEU A 323 33.27 4.13 31.10
C LEU A 323 34.61 3.94 31.82
N ASN A 324 35.72 4.07 31.10
CA ASN A 324 37.08 3.98 31.64
C ASN A 324 37.63 5.32 32.17
N SER A 325 36.85 6.40 32.09
CA SER A 325 37.24 7.74 32.56
C SER A 325 36.83 7.96 34.02
N ARG A 326 37.01 9.19 34.54
CA ARG A 326 36.52 9.60 35.88
C ARG A 326 35.03 9.95 35.89
N HIS A 327 34.25 9.50 34.90
CA HIS A 327 32.80 9.70 34.77
C HIS A 327 32.38 11.16 34.89
N ALA A 328 33.11 12.07 34.24
CA ALA A 328 32.78 13.48 34.26
C ALA A 328 31.48 13.74 33.47
N TRP A 329 30.50 14.38 34.11
CA TRP A 329 29.19 14.67 33.52
C TRP A 329 29.25 15.52 32.24
N GLY A 330 30.25 16.40 32.13
CA GLY A 330 30.48 17.22 30.92
C GLY A 330 30.83 16.40 29.67
N GLU A 331 31.34 15.17 29.84
CA GLU A 331 31.71 14.26 28.76
C GLU A 331 30.55 13.33 28.34
N LEU A 332 29.38 13.46 28.97
CA LEU A 332 28.21 12.62 28.68
C LEU A 332 27.50 13.00 27.38
N LYS A 333 27.63 14.25 26.91
CA LYS A 333 27.01 14.69 25.64
C LYS A 333 27.51 13.89 24.42
N PRO A 334 28.84 13.72 24.21
CA PRO A 334 29.35 12.80 23.19
C PRO A 334 28.86 11.36 23.33
N VAL A 335 28.63 10.89 24.56
CA VAL A 335 28.09 9.54 24.81
C VAL A 335 26.63 9.43 24.39
N ASN A 336 25.81 10.47 24.63
CA ASN A 336 24.44 10.52 24.15
C ASN A 336 24.36 10.53 22.62
N VAL A 337 25.30 11.20 21.95
CA VAL A 337 25.44 11.12 20.49
C VAL A 337 25.76 9.67 20.07
N ALA A 338 26.70 9.01 20.75
CA ALA A 338 27.03 7.61 20.47
C ALA A 338 25.83 6.67 20.66
N PHE A 339 25.04 6.82 21.75
CA PHE A 339 23.81 6.03 21.95
C PHE A 339 22.75 6.32 20.89
N SER A 340 22.60 7.57 20.47
CA SER A 340 21.66 7.94 19.40
C SER A 340 22.05 7.28 18.08
N VAL A 341 23.35 7.25 17.75
CA VAL A 341 23.87 6.53 16.58
C VAL A 341 23.63 5.02 16.69
N LEU A 342 23.89 4.41 17.86
CA LEU A 342 23.61 2.99 18.09
C LEU A 342 22.14 2.67 17.88
N LEU A 343 21.23 3.53 18.36
CA LEU A 343 19.80 3.34 18.17
C LEU A 343 19.41 3.38 16.68
N VAL A 344 19.97 4.33 15.93
CA VAL A 344 19.77 4.42 14.47
C VAL A 344 20.28 3.15 13.77
N ALA A 345 21.46 2.66 14.16
CA ALA A 345 22.07 1.46 13.58
C ALA A 345 21.29 0.17 13.91
N CYS A 346 20.79 0.03 15.14
CA CYS A 346 19.92 -1.07 15.56
C CYS A 346 18.59 -1.05 14.78
N ASN A 347 17.94 0.12 14.68
CA ASN A 347 16.68 0.27 13.97
C ASN A 347 16.78 0.02 12.46
N PHE A 348 17.95 0.27 11.86
CA PHE A 348 18.20 -0.08 10.45
C PHE A 348 18.41 -1.59 10.27
N SER A 349 19.18 -2.21 11.16
CA SER A 349 19.61 -3.60 11.01
C SER A 349 18.54 -4.61 11.44
N GLY A 350 17.68 -4.23 12.39
CA GLY A 350 16.71 -5.14 12.99
C GLY A 350 17.39 -6.42 13.50
N ASP A 351 16.75 -7.56 13.26
CA ASP A 351 17.25 -8.88 13.65
C ASP A 351 18.54 -9.30 12.93
N ALA A 352 18.96 -8.58 11.87
CA ALA A 352 20.17 -8.88 11.09
C ALA A 352 21.46 -8.28 11.68
N LEU A 353 21.40 -7.65 12.85
CA LEU A 353 22.58 -7.10 13.54
C LEU A 353 23.53 -8.23 13.97
N GLU A 354 24.84 -8.06 13.72
CA GLU A 354 25.85 -9.06 14.03
C GLU A 354 25.88 -9.42 15.53
N ALA A 355 25.91 -10.71 15.87
CA ALA A 355 25.86 -11.18 17.26
C ALA A 355 26.98 -10.61 18.16
N GLU A 356 28.18 -10.38 17.60
CA GLU A 356 29.29 -9.75 18.31
C GLU A 356 29.01 -8.28 18.67
N LEU A 357 28.32 -7.55 17.78
CA LEU A 357 27.89 -6.18 18.04
C LEU A 357 26.75 -6.17 19.06
N GLN A 358 25.77 -7.07 18.93
CA GLN A 358 24.67 -7.20 19.89
C GLN A 358 25.18 -7.41 21.32
N THR A 359 26.09 -8.37 21.51
CA THR A 359 26.70 -8.66 22.82
C THR A 359 27.53 -7.48 23.34
N SER A 360 28.28 -6.80 22.47
CA SER A 360 29.06 -5.61 22.84
C SER A 360 28.19 -4.43 23.26
N ILE A 361 27.07 -4.19 22.56
CA ILE A 361 26.12 -3.12 22.88
C ILE A 361 25.45 -3.43 24.21
N LEU A 362 24.90 -4.63 24.39
CA LEU A 362 24.29 -5.06 25.65
C LEU A 362 25.25 -4.94 26.85
N GLY A 363 26.51 -5.34 26.67
CA GLY A 363 27.54 -5.21 27.71
C GLY A 363 27.81 -3.77 28.12
N VAL A 364 27.82 -2.83 27.17
CA VAL A 364 27.95 -1.39 27.44
C VAL A 364 26.69 -0.86 28.12
N LEU A 365 25.49 -1.19 27.62
CA LEU A 365 24.21 -0.76 28.20
C LEU A 365 24.09 -1.16 29.68
N GLY A 366 24.42 -2.42 30.00
CA GLY A 366 24.39 -2.92 31.37
C GLY A 366 25.34 -2.17 32.31
N GLN A 367 26.55 -1.85 31.84
CA GLN A 367 27.51 -1.06 32.63
C GLN A 367 27.00 0.37 32.88
N PHE A 368 26.46 1.04 31.86
CA PHE A 368 25.90 2.38 32.01
C PHE A 368 24.76 2.45 33.01
N TRP A 369 23.95 1.39 33.07
CA TRP A 369 22.83 1.33 33.99
C TRP A 369 23.25 1.38 35.47
N THR A 370 24.43 0.86 35.79
CA THR A 370 24.97 0.89 37.17
C THR A 370 25.31 2.28 37.69
N PHE A 371 25.45 3.27 36.79
CA PHE A 371 25.81 4.65 37.14
C PHE A 371 24.61 5.58 37.29
N LEU A 372 23.42 5.16 36.85
CA LEU A 372 22.23 6.00 36.89
C LEU A 372 21.63 6.04 38.31
N GLN A 373 21.43 7.25 38.83
CA GLN A 373 20.75 7.49 40.10
C GLN A 373 19.50 8.34 39.88
N ALA A 374 18.37 7.92 40.44
CA ALA A 374 17.06 8.56 40.20
C ALA A 374 17.08 10.07 40.47
N LYS A 375 17.72 10.50 41.57
CA LYS A 375 17.80 11.91 41.94
C LYS A 375 18.58 12.75 40.91
N GLN A 376 19.74 12.25 40.47
CA GLN A 376 20.58 12.95 39.50
C GLN A 376 19.93 13.00 38.12
N VAL A 377 19.24 11.93 37.72
CA VAL A 377 18.51 11.88 36.46
C VAL A 377 17.33 12.85 36.48
N SER A 378 16.63 13.01 37.60
CA SER A 378 15.53 14.00 37.69
C SER A 378 16.03 15.44 37.51
N ASP A 379 17.19 15.77 38.08
CA ASP A 379 17.68 17.14 38.13
C ASP A 379 18.45 17.59 36.86
N GLU A 380 19.06 16.66 36.11
CA GLU A 380 20.02 16.99 35.04
C GLU A 380 19.55 16.56 33.63
N PRO A 381 19.27 17.50 32.70
CA PRO A 381 18.72 17.19 31.37
C PRO A 381 19.59 16.25 30.50
N CYS A 382 20.93 16.33 30.65
CA CYS A 382 21.83 15.44 29.91
C CYS A 382 21.62 13.97 30.32
N LEU A 383 21.36 13.71 31.61
CA LEU A 383 21.09 12.37 32.14
C LEU A 383 19.69 11.89 31.79
N GLN A 384 18.71 12.78 31.71
CA GLN A 384 17.37 12.47 31.21
C GLN A 384 17.45 11.93 29.78
N GLN A 385 18.20 12.62 28.90
CA GLN A 385 18.44 12.16 27.54
C GLN A 385 19.17 10.81 27.51
N THR A 386 20.18 10.61 28.37
CA THR A 386 20.89 9.33 28.48
C THR A 386 19.92 8.21 28.86
N LEU A 387 19.10 8.41 29.89
CA LEU A 387 18.10 7.43 30.33
C LEU A 387 17.14 7.09 29.17
N CYS A 388 16.61 8.10 28.47
CA CYS A 388 15.69 7.87 27.37
C CYS A 388 16.34 7.01 26.28
N LEU A 389 17.56 7.35 25.84
CA LEU A 389 18.27 6.59 24.81
C LEU A 389 18.57 5.15 25.24
N LEU A 390 18.94 4.95 26.51
CA LEU A 390 19.16 3.62 27.07
C LEU A 390 17.87 2.80 27.10
N LEU A 391 16.73 3.38 27.50
CA LEU A 391 15.43 2.70 27.51
C LEU A 391 15.01 2.24 26.09
N HIS A 392 15.16 3.11 25.08
CA HIS A 392 14.85 2.76 23.69
C HIS A 392 15.80 1.68 23.13
N LEU A 393 17.08 1.71 23.52
CA LEU A 393 18.03 0.66 23.14
C LEU A 393 17.69 -0.67 23.83
N LEU A 394 17.31 -0.66 25.11
CA LEU A 394 16.88 -1.86 25.83
C LEU A 394 15.59 -2.43 25.25
N GLU A 395 14.65 -1.59 24.83
CA GLU A 395 13.44 -2.05 24.11
C GLU A 395 13.79 -2.88 22.87
N PHE A 396 14.77 -2.44 22.07
CA PHE A 396 15.24 -3.20 20.91
C PHE A 396 15.81 -4.58 21.31
N PHE A 397 16.50 -4.68 22.44
CA PHE A 397 17.11 -5.91 22.92
C PHE A 397 16.25 -6.69 23.94
N ILE A 398 14.95 -6.41 24.06
CA ILE A 398 14.11 -6.89 25.17
C ILE A 398 14.18 -8.41 25.42
N GLN A 399 14.33 -9.22 24.38
CA GLN A 399 14.43 -10.69 24.49
C GLN A 399 15.81 -11.18 24.95
N ALA A 400 16.83 -10.34 24.88
CA ALA A 400 18.22 -10.65 25.21
C ALA A 400 18.69 -10.02 26.53
N ILE A 401 17.82 -9.28 27.23
CA ILE A 401 18.12 -8.67 28.53
C ILE A 401 18.08 -9.74 29.62
N ASP A 402 19.12 -9.79 30.45
CA ASP A 402 19.15 -10.65 31.62
C ASP A 402 18.24 -10.14 32.77
N ALA A 403 17.84 -11.04 33.66
CA ALA A 403 16.93 -10.73 34.77
C ALA A 403 17.50 -9.70 35.76
N GLN A 404 18.83 -9.63 35.90
CA GLN A 404 19.49 -8.68 36.81
C GLN A 404 19.38 -7.25 36.28
N LEU A 405 19.64 -7.05 34.99
CA LEU A 405 19.50 -5.75 34.33
C LEU A 405 18.03 -5.31 34.32
N ILE A 406 17.09 -6.22 34.06
CA ILE A 406 15.65 -5.94 34.17
C ILE A 406 15.32 -5.43 35.58
N SER A 407 15.73 -6.14 36.64
CA SER A 407 15.48 -5.73 38.02
C SER A 407 16.06 -4.34 38.36
N GLN A 408 17.28 -4.05 37.89
CA GLN A 408 17.90 -2.73 38.07
C GLN A 408 17.15 -1.62 37.33
N VAL A 409 16.64 -1.90 36.12
CA VAL A 409 15.81 -0.96 35.35
C VAL A 409 14.54 -0.64 36.14
N PHE A 410 13.79 -1.65 36.56
CA PHE A 410 12.56 -1.45 37.32
C PHE A 410 12.78 -0.71 38.65
N SER A 411 13.87 -1.00 39.37
CA SER A 411 14.23 -0.30 40.61
C SER A 411 14.47 1.20 40.39
N LEU A 412 15.22 1.55 39.35
CA LEU A 412 15.48 2.94 38.98
C LEU A 412 14.19 3.66 38.54
N LEU A 413 13.40 3.02 37.68
CA LEU A 413 12.13 3.58 37.18
C LEU A 413 11.12 3.84 38.31
N SER A 414 10.98 2.89 39.25
CA SER A 414 10.14 3.07 40.44
C SER A 414 10.62 4.24 41.30
N SER A 415 11.93 4.35 41.50
CA SER A 415 12.53 5.46 42.26
C SER A 415 12.34 6.81 41.56
N LEU A 416 12.40 6.84 40.22
CA LEU A 416 12.19 8.05 39.43
C LEU A 416 10.74 8.52 39.45
N LEU A 417 9.76 7.61 39.35
CA LEU A 417 8.34 7.97 39.41
C LEU A 417 7.97 8.69 40.71
N ARG A 418 8.58 8.28 41.83
CA ARG A 418 8.41 8.93 43.14
C ARG A 418 8.98 10.34 43.20
N LEU A 419 9.85 10.73 42.26
CA LEU A 419 10.49 12.04 42.15
C LEU A 419 9.80 12.98 41.16
N ASP A 420 8.65 12.58 40.59
CA ASP A 420 7.87 13.36 39.63
C ASP A 420 8.68 13.80 38.39
N PRO A 421 9.16 12.85 37.57
CA PRO A 421 10.10 13.14 36.48
C PRO A 421 9.39 13.84 35.31
N PRO A 422 10.07 14.63 34.47
CA PRO A 422 9.46 15.28 33.30
C PRO A 422 8.70 14.34 32.35
N ASP A 423 7.70 14.86 31.62
CA ASP A 423 6.80 14.08 30.76
C ASP A 423 7.53 13.23 29.70
N HIS A 424 8.59 13.75 29.09
CA HIS A 424 9.36 13.00 28.09
C HIS A 424 10.02 11.74 28.67
N ILE A 425 10.36 11.75 29.97
CA ILE A 425 10.87 10.57 30.67
C ILE A 425 9.73 9.60 30.94
N ARG A 426 8.57 10.10 31.42
CA ARG A 426 7.38 9.27 31.65
C ARG A 426 6.95 8.53 30.37
N LEU A 427 7.02 9.20 29.21
CA LEU A 427 6.73 8.60 27.91
C LEU A 427 7.73 7.49 27.57
N ALA A 428 9.04 7.76 27.64
CA ALA A 428 10.07 6.75 27.38
C ALA A 428 9.95 5.53 28.32
N MET A 429 9.52 5.75 29.57
CA MET A 429 9.23 4.68 30.53
C MET A 429 8.01 3.85 30.11
N LEU A 430 6.93 4.48 29.68
CA LEU A 430 5.73 3.80 29.20
C LEU A 430 6.01 2.96 27.95
N ASP A 431 6.79 3.49 27.00
CA ASP A 431 7.18 2.78 25.79
C ASP A 431 7.98 1.52 26.13
N PHE A 432 8.99 1.65 27.00
CA PHE A 432 9.74 0.50 27.49
C PHE A 432 8.84 -0.54 28.20
N LEU A 433 7.98 -0.12 29.13
CA LEU A 433 7.09 -1.02 29.88
C LEU A 433 6.09 -1.74 28.95
N SER A 434 5.59 -1.05 27.93
CA SER A 434 4.72 -1.63 26.89
C SER A 434 5.43 -2.76 26.13
N SER A 435 6.73 -2.61 25.89
CA SER A 435 7.54 -3.62 25.22
C SER A 435 7.96 -4.77 26.15
N VAL A 436 8.15 -4.54 27.45
CA VAL A 436 8.30 -5.62 28.45
C VAL A 436 7.02 -6.46 28.55
N GLY A 437 5.83 -5.84 28.52
CA GLY A 437 4.55 -6.54 28.60
C GLY A 437 4.29 -7.57 27.49
N LYS A 438 5.07 -7.52 26.40
CA LYS A 438 5.01 -8.46 25.27
C LYS A 438 5.95 -9.67 25.45
N VAL A 439 6.85 -9.66 26.43
CA VAL A 439 7.84 -10.71 26.69
C VAL A 439 7.52 -11.39 28.03
N PHE A 440 7.42 -12.71 28.03
CA PHE A 440 7.03 -13.51 29.19
C PHE A 440 7.96 -13.24 30.40
N ILE A 441 7.42 -12.70 31.49
CA ILE A 441 8.16 -12.35 32.71
C ILE A 441 8.29 -13.60 33.61
N PRO A 442 9.50 -14.01 34.03
CA PRO A 442 9.69 -15.08 35.01
C PRO A 442 9.01 -14.78 36.35
N GLN A 443 8.42 -15.81 36.96
CA GLN A 443 7.59 -15.74 38.18
C GLN A 443 8.30 -15.09 39.41
N GLU A 444 9.63 -15.02 39.39
CA GLU A 444 10.47 -14.44 40.45
C GLU A 444 10.54 -12.90 40.41
N VAL A 445 10.17 -12.26 39.30
CA VAL A 445 10.16 -10.79 39.12
C VAL A 445 8.75 -10.20 39.23
N GLN A 446 7.72 -11.07 39.29
CA GLN A 446 6.31 -10.67 39.33
C GLN A 446 5.91 -9.97 40.63
N GLU A 447 6.59 -10.24 41.75
CA GLU A 447 6.29 -9.65 43.07
C GLU A 447 6.77 -8.21 43.24
N THR A 448 7.62 -7.67 42.36
CA THR A 448 8.13 -6.28 42.47
C THR A 448 7.55 -5.31 41.42
N VAL A 449 6.97 -5.81 40.33
CA VAL A 449 6.47 -4.98 39.22
C VAL A 449 4.98 -4.63 39.37
N HIS A 450 4.20 -5.45 40.08
CA HIS A 450 2.74 -5.36 40.07
C HIS A 450 2.09 -4.45 41.14
N GLU A 451 2.83 -4.01 42.16
CA GLU A 451 2.21 -3.21 43.25
C GLU A 451 2.50 -1.68 43.22
N ASP A 452 3.54 -1.19 42.52
CA ASP A 452 3.94 0.23 42.67
C ASP A 452 4.10 1.04 41.37
N VAL A 453 4.37 0.42 40.21
CA VAL A 453 4.80 1.17 38.99
C VAL A 453 3.64 1.53 38.07
N VAL A 454 2.72 0.60 37.82
CA VAL A 454 1.56 0.81 36.92
C VAL A 454 0.53 1.80 37.51
N PRO A 455 0.21 1.79 38.82
CA PRO A 455 -0.74 2.75 39.38
C PRO A 455 -0.23 4.20 39.41
N GLN A 456 1.09 4.41 39.53
CA GLN A 456 1.68 5.75 39.65
C GLN A 456 1.78 6.49 38.29
N CYS A 457 1.95 5.77 37.17
CA CYS A 457 1.89 6.36 35.83
C CYS A 457 0.48 6.80 35.40
N LEU A 458 -0.58 6.33 36.09
CA LEU A 458 -1.99 6.56 35.75
C LEU A 458 -2.70 7.59 36.66
N ASN A 459 -1.95 8.36 37.45
CA ASN A 459 -2.49 9.35 38.40
C ASN A 459 -2.54 10.79 37.86
N SER A 460 -2.23 11.02 36.58
CA SER A 460 -2.58 12.31 35.93
C SER A 460 -4.01 12.25 35.41
N GLU A 461 -4.90 13.01 36.06
CA GLU A 461 -6.29 13.24 35.63
C GLU A 461 -6.38 13.68 34.15
N GLU A 462 -5.33 14.32 33.64
CA GLU A 462 -5.27 14.87 32.27
C GLU A 462 -5.08 13.77 31.20
N ILE A 463 -4.31 12.71 31.51
CA ILE A 463 -4.07 11.58 30.60
C ILE A 463 -5.26 10.61 30.62
N LYS A 464 -5.87 10.37 31.79
CA LYS A 464 -7.12 9.58 31.91
C LYS A 464 -8.24 10.19 31.08
N ASN A 465 -8.41 11.52 31.12
CA ASN A 465 -9.44 12.19 30.32
C ASN A 465 -9.15 12.15 28.82
N LYS A 466 -7.89 12.13 28.38
CA LYS A 466 -7.55 12.00 26.95
C LYS A 466 -7.76 10.58 26.42
N VAL A 467 -7.44 9.54 27.20
CA VAL A 467 -7.66 8.14 26.83
C VAL A 467 -9.15 7.77 26.84
N VAL A 468 -9.91 8.23 27.85
CA VAL A 468 -11.36 8.03 27.91
C VAL A 468 -12.08 8.77 26.78
N ASN A 469 -11.66 10.00 26.45
CA ASN A 469 -12.22 10.73 25.30
C ASN A 469 -11.82 10.13 23.94
N PHE A 470 -10.72 9.38 23.87
CA PHE A 470 -10.30 8.68 22.66
C PHE A 470 -11.07 7.36 22.47
N MET A 471 -11.42 6.66 23.56
CA MET A 471 -12.24 5.44 23.54
C MET A 471 -13.76 5.69 23.44
N ALA A 472 -14.20 6.92 23.68
CA ALA A 472 -15.60 7.35 23.54
C ALA A 472 -15.94 7.90 22.15
N LYS A 473 -14.97 7.87 21.22
CA LYS A 473 -15.18 7.93 19.77
C LYS A 473 -14.94 6.55 19.19
#